data_AF-A0A967GVD5-F1
#
_entry.id   AF-A0A967GVD5-F1
#
_cell.length_a   1.000
_cell.length_b   1.000
_cell.length_c   1.000
_cell.angle_alpha   90.00
_cell.angle_beta   90.00
_cell.angle_gamma   90.00
#
_symmetry.space_group_name_H-M   'P 1'
#
loop_
_entity.id
_entity.type
_entity.pdbx_description
1 polymer ?
#
loop_
_entity_poly.entity_id
_entity_poly.type
_entity_poly.pdbx_seq_one_letter_code
_entity_poly.pdbx_strand_id
1 'polypeptide(L)'
;RSSSEIAPAVPEFAADPVPRIWNEEVRVPASPAIDPEGPFTIEEVPLPLPNPWNRNVRPSDFDFFPDGRLALVTFDGDVWT
;
A
#
# COMPACT_ATOMS: atom_id res chain seq x y z
N ARG A 1 -12.42 -43.65 5.35
CA ARG A 1 -13.08 -42.57 4.58
C ARG A 1 -13.08 -41.33 5.45
N SER A 2 -12.31 -40.31 5.12
CA SER A 2 -12.41 -38.95 5.68
C SER A 2 -11.53 -38.07 4.78
N SER A 3 -12.08 -37.69 3.62
CA SER A 3 -12.65 -36.36 3.34
C SER A 3 -11.59 -35.27 3.42
N SER A 4 -10.83 -35.13 2.34
CA SER A 4 -10.03 -33.94 2.08
C SER A 4 -10.99 -32.81 1.74
N GLU A 5 -11.08 -31.82 2.60
CA GLU A 5 -11.81 -30.59 2.34
C GLU A 5 -11.06 -29.81 1.26
N ILE A 6 -11.66 -29.69 0.08
CA ILE A 6 -11.14 -28.85 -1.00
C ILE A 6 -11.56 -27.43 -0.65
N ALA A 7 -10.62 -26.62 -0.16
CA ALA A 7 -10.85 -25.18 -0.03
C ALA A 7 -11.30 -24.62 -1.40
N PRO A 8 -12.31 -23.74 -1.45
CA PRO A 8 -12.75 -23.18 -2.72
C PRO A 8 -11.59 -22.42 -3.36
N ALA A 9 -11.32 -22.69 -4.64
CA ALA A 9 -10.36 -21.96 -5.42
C ALA A 9 -10.77 -20.47 -5.41
N VAL A 10 -9.91 -19.60 -4.88
CA VAL A 10 -10.04 -18.16 -5.04
C VAL A 10 -9.95 -17.89 -6.54
N PRO A 11 -10.97 -17.30 -7.19
CA PRO A 11 -10.88 -16.97 -8.61
C PRO A 11 -9.72 -16.01 -8.81
N GLU A 12 -8.80 -16.37 -9.70
CA GLU A 12 -7.69 -15.51 -10.10
C GLU A 12 -8.25 -14.35 -10.92
N PHE A 13 -8.70 -13.30 -10.25
CA PHE A 13 -9.05 -12.02 -10.88
C PHE A 13 -7.74 -11.26 -11.20
N ALA A 14 -6.95 -11.79 -12.12
CA ALA A 14 -5.87 -11.04 -12.73
C ALA A 14 -6.46 -10.22 -13.89
N ALA A 15 -7.10 -9.09 -13.57
CA ALA A 15 -7.31 -8.07 -14.59
C ALA A 15 -5.93 -7.51 -14.99
N ASP A 16 -5.71 -7.29 -16.29
CA ASP A 16 -4.52 -6.58 -16.74
C ASP A 16 -4.42 -5.24 -15.99
N PRO A 17 -3.25 -4.90 -15.40
CA PRO A 17 -3.12 -3.65 -14.68
C PRO A 17 -3.36 -2.48 -15.65
N VAL A 18 -4.23 -1.56 -15.25
CA VAL A 18 -4.41 -0.30 -15.99
C VAL A 18 -3.06 0.39 -16.16
N PRO A 19 -2.78 0.96 -17.35
CA PRO A 19 -1.55 1.70 -17.59
C PRO A 19 -1.35 2.78 -16.52
N ARG A 20 -0.11 2.94 -16.05
CA ARG A 20 0.25 3.98 -15.08
C ARG A 20 -0.11 5.36 -15.66
N ILE A 21 -1.05 6.03 -15.00
CA ILE A 21 -1.54 7.35 -15.42
C ILE A 21 -0.67 8.47 -14.84
N TRP A 22 -0.09 8.24 -13.65
CA TRP A 22 0.79 9.19 -12.94
C TRP A 22 2.25 8.74 -13.01
N ASN A 23 3.04 9.46 -13.80
CA ASN A 23 4.45 9.11 -14.07
C ASN A 23 5.44 9.74 -13.10
N GLU A 24 5.00 10.70 -12.28
CA GLU A 24 5.85 11.38 -11.31
C GLU A 24 5.92 10.61 -9.99
N GLU A 25 7.08 10.63 -9.35
CA GLU A 25 7.31 10.06 -8.01
C GLU A 25 7.45 11.18 -6.99
N VAL A 26 6.77 11.04 -5.83
CA VAL A 26 6.99 11.92 -4.68
C VAL A 26 7.78 11.15 -3.62
N ARG A 27 8.90 11.72 -3.17
CA ARG A 27 9.78 11.13 -2.16
C ARG A 27 9.66 11.91 -0.86
N VAL A 28 9.41 11.18 0.22
CA VAL A 28 9.34 11.71 1.58
C VAL A 28 10.47 11.09 2.41
N PRO A 29 11.18 11.87 3.24
CA PRO A 29 12.24 11.34 4.08
C PRO A 29 11.65 10.44 5.15
N ALA A 30 12.16 9.21 5.27
CA ALA A 30 11.75 8.29 6.33
C ALA A 30 12.22 8.79 7.70
N SER A 31 11.39 8.59 8.73
CA SER A 31 11.78 8.79 10.12
C SER A 31 12.53 7.55 10.63
N PRO A 32 13.56 7.70 11.48
CA PRO A 32 14.18 6.56 12.14
C PRO A 32 13.17 5.86 13.08
N ALA A 33 13.38 4.57 13.30
CA ALA A 33 12.57 3.79 14.22
C ALA A 33 12.61 4.37 15.65
N ILE A 34 11.45 4.41 16.30
CA ILE A 34 11.34 4.79 17.71
C ILE A 34 11.75 3.58 18.54
N ASP A 35 12.74 3.77 19.41
CA ASP A 35 13.28 2.77 20.33
C ASP A 35 13.72 1.46 19.65
N PRO A 36 14.80 1.48 18.85
CA PRO A 36 15.23 0.33 18.04
C PRO A 36 15.68 -0.89 18.87
N GLU A 37 15.96 -0.71 20.16
CA GLU A 37 16.35 -1.78 21.08
C GLU A 37 15.20 -2.24 22.00
N GLY A 38 14.02 -1.65 21.82
CA GLY A 38 12.81 -2.01 22.55
C GLY A 38 12.25 -3.37 22.16
N PRO A 39 11.26 -3.89 22.90
CA PRO A 39 10.60 -5.17 22.59
C PRO A 39 9.81 -5.15 21.27
N PHE A 40 9.57 -3.95 20.72
CA PHE A 40 8.94 -3.74 19.42
C PHE A 40 9.69 -2.62 18.69
N THR A 41 9.88 -2.76 17.38
CA THR A 41 10.36 -1.69 16.51
C THR A 41 9.16 -0.98 15.90
N ILE A 42 9.06 0.33 16.09
CA ILE A 42 8.00 1.16 15.51
C ILE A 42 8.62 2.07 14.46
N GLU A 43 8.15 1.96 13.22
CA GLU A 43 8.53 2.84 12.13
C GLU A 43 7.36 3.74 11.74
N GLU A 44 7.63 5.03 11.54
CA GLU A 44 6.67 5.96 10.96
C GLU A 44 6.83 5.97 9.43
N VAL A 45 5.73 5.71 8.73
CA VAL A 45 5.64 5.87 7.28
C VAL A 45 5.02 7.24 6.98
N PRO A 46 5.80 8.25 6.57
CA PRO A 46 5.29 9.59 6.31
C PRO A 46 4.42 9.63 5.04
N LEU A 47 3.44 10.52 5.04
CA LEU A 47 2.55 10.72 3.88
C LEU A 47 3.08 11.83 2.96
N PRO A 48 2.93 11.70 1.63
CA PRO A 48 3.31 12.73 0.66
C PRO A 48 2.25 13.85 0.57
N LEU A 49 2.03 14.56 1.68
CA LEU A 49 1.03 15.62 1.75
C LEU A 49 1.32 16.75 0.75
N PRO A 50 2.56 17.23 0.59
CA PRO A 50 2.93 18.03 -0.57
C PRO A 50 3.09 17.11 -1.77
N ASN A 51 2.24 17.28 -2.79
CA ASN A 51 2.33 16.55 -4.04
C ASN A 51 1.85 17.42 -5.22
N PRO A 52 2.32 17.16 -6.45
CA PRO A 52 2.03 17.99 -7.62
C PRO A 52 0.55 18.00 -8.02
N TRP A 53 -0.25 17.05 -7.51
CA TRP A 53 -1.68 16.93 -7.81
C TRP A 53 -2.57 17.67 -6.82
N ASN A 54 -1.99 18.33 -5.80
CA ASN A 54 -2.70 18.99 -4.72
C ASN A 54 -3.77 18.07 -4.08
N ARG A 55 -3.44 16.79 -3.94
CA ARG A 55 -4.35 15.77 -3.41
C ARG A 55 -4.08 15.50 -1.94
N ASN A 56 -5.16 15.33 -1.18
CA ASN A 56 -5.06 14.83 0.18
C ASN A 56 -4.83 13.31 0.14
N VAL A 57 -3.92 12.82 0.97
CA VAL A 57 -3.59 11.40 1.07
C VAL A 57 -4.10 10.91 2.41
N ARG A 58 -5.21 10.16 2.40
CA ARG A 58 -5.85 9.62 3.61
C ARG A 58 -5.90 8.10 3.52
N PRO A 59 -4.91 7.40 4.09
CA PRO A 59 -4.81 5.94 4.06
C PRO A 59 -6.07 5.28 4.65
N SER A 60 -6.52 4.16 4.08
CA SER A 60 -7.59 3.35 4.66
C SER A 60 -7.26 1.86 4.79
N ASP A 61 -6.43 1.31 3.91
CA ASP A 61 -5.95 -0.07 3.98
C ASP A 61 -4.60 -0.20 3.27
N PHE A 62 -3.87 -1.28 3.54
CA PHE A 62 -2.55 -1.54 2.96
C PHE A 62 -2.27 -3.05 2.82
N ASP A 63 -1.39 -3.39 1.88
CA ASP A 63 -0.87 -4.75 1.74
C ASP A 63 0.56 -4.75 1.21
N PHE A 64 1.30 -5.82 1.48
CA PHE A 64 2.69 -5.98 1.08
C PHE A 64 2.83 -6.89 -0.15
N PHE A 65 3.66 -6.44 -1.08
CA PHE A 65 4.16 -7.29 -2.14
C PHE A 65 5.28 -8.20 -1.60
N PRO A 66 5.51 -9.38 -2.24
CA PRO A 66 6.61 -10.28 -1.85
C PRO A 66 8.01 -9.65 -1.94
N ASP A 67 8.17 -8.56 -2.70
CA ASP A 67 9.42 -7.81 -2.85
C ASP A 67 9.61 -6.72 -1.78
N GLY A 68 8.72 -6.64 -0.79
CA GLY A 68 8.78 -5.70 0.32
C GLY A 68 8.18 -4.32 0.02
N ARG A 69 7.63 -4.09 -1.18
CA ARG A 69 6.86 -2.86 -1.46
C ARG A 69 5.51 -2.90 -0.74
N LEU A 70 5.04 -1.72 -0.35
CA LEU A 70 3.71 -1.51 0.23
C LEU A 70 2.77 -0.91 -0.83
N ALA A 71 1.59 -1.49 -1.00
CA ALA A 71 0.46 -0.84 -1.64
C ALA A 71 -0.41 -0.18 -0.57
N LEU A 72 -0.90 1.03 -0.85
CA LEU A 72 -1.79 1.76 0.03
C LEU A 72 -3.01 2.25 -0.74
N VAL A 73 -4.20 2.07 -0.17
CA VAL A 73 -5.43 2.66 -0.70
C VAL A 73 -5.81 3.88 0.11
N THR A 74 -6.35 4.89 -0.57
CA THR A 74 -6.78 6.16 0.04
C THR A 74 -8.27 6.38 -0.09
N PHE A 75 -8.89 7.02 0.90
CA PHE A 75 -10.31 7.37 0.88
C PHE A 75 -10.69 8.26 -0.33
N ASP A 76 -9.85 9.23 -0.67
CA ASP A 76 -10.08 10.15 -1.78
C ASP A 76 -9.57 9.52 -3.07
N GLY A 77 -10.33 8.54 -3.58
CA GLY A 77 -10.03 7.86 -4.85
C GLY A 77 -10.05 8.82 -6.05
N ASP A 78 -9.03 8.64 -6.88
CA ASP A 78 -8.73 9.22 -8.21
C ASP A 78 -8.71 10.75 -8.39
N VAL A 79 -7.82 11.20 -9.27
CA VAL A 79 -7.69 12.60 -9.66
C VAL A 79 -8.75 12.92 -10.72
N TRP A 80 -9.87 13.50 -10.29
CA TRP A 80 -10.78 14.22 -11.16
C TRP A 80 -10.07 15.49 -11.69
N THR A 81 -9.93 15.60 -13.01
CA THR A 81 -9.53 16.82 -13.76
C THR A 81 -10.77 17.54 -14.29
#